data_AF-A0A6F8XI93-F1
#
_entry.id   AF-A0A6F8XI93-F1
#
_cell.length_a   1.000
_cell.length_b   1.000
_cell.length_c   1.000
_cell.angle_alpha   90.00
_cell.angle_beta   90.00
_cell.angle_gamma   90.00
#
_symmetry.space_group_name_H-M   'P 1'
#
loop_
_entity.id
_entity.type
_entity.pdbx_description
1 polymer ?
#
loop_
_entity_poly.entity_id
_entity_poly.type
_entity_poly.pdbx_seq_one_letter_code
_entity_poly.pdbx_strand_id
1 'polypeptide(L)' 'MGGVSTDAISSKTFEVKDLPQLRFIGEVLDVTGQLGGYNFQWAWASGVACGQAC' A
#
# COMPACT_ATOMS: atom_id res chain seq x y z
N MET A 1 -9.40 0.74 -10.91
CA MET A 1 -10.02 0.03 -9.78
C MET A 1 -9.77 -1.44 -9.97
N GLY A 2 -9.05 -2.03 -9.04
CA GLY A 2 -8.30 -3.26 -9.21
C GLY A 2 -6.91 -3.12 -8.60
N GLY A 3 -6.28 -4.25 -8.33
CA GLY A 3 -5.05 -4.33 -7.54
C GLY A 3 -5.17 -5.44 -6.49
N VAL A 4 -4.17 -5.57 -5.65
CA VAL A 4 -4.19 -6.46 -4.49
C VAL A 4 -5.21 -5.93 -3.47
N SER A 5 -6.12 -6.79 -3.03
CA SER A 5 -7.13 -6.43 -2.01
C SER A 5 -6.45 -5.96 -0.72
N THR A 6 -6.87 -4.80 -0.23
CA THR A 6 -6.35 -4.22 1.01
C THR A 6 -6.81 -4.96 2.26
N ASP A 7 -7.83 -5.82 2.18
CA ASP A 7 -8.32 -6.61 3.32
C ASP A 7 -7.29 -7.63 3.80
N ALA A 8 -6.44 -8.13 2.90
CA ALA A 8 -5.37 -9.06 3.22
C ALA A 8 -4.09 -8.36 3.72
N ILE A 9 -4.08 -7.03 3.76
CA ILE A 9 -2.89 -6.22 4.03
C ILE A 9 -3.05 -5.46 5.35
N SER A 10 -1.97 -5.38 6.12
CA SER A 10 -1.90 -4.50 7.30
C SER A 10 -1.92 -3.04 6.86
N SER A 11 -2.89 -2.27 7.35
CA SER A 11 -2.99 -0.83 7.06
C SER A 11 -1.89 0.02 7.70
N LYS A 12 -1.13 -0.54 8.65
CA LYS A 12 -0.02 0.16 9.34
C LYS A 12 1.33 -0.14 8.71
N THR A 13 1.57 -1.40 8.34
CA THR A 13 2.91 -1.89 7.96
C THR A 13 2.99 -2.34 6.51
N PHE A 14 1.86 -2.44 5.81
CA PHE A 14 1.75 -2.97 4.45
C PHE A 14 2.19 -4.43 4.30
N GLU A 15 2.28 -5.18 5.40
CA GLU A 15 2.53 -6.63 5.42
C GLU A 15 1.30 -7.44 5.00
N VAL A 16 1.53 -8.49 4.23
CA VAL A 16 0.49 -9.50 3.92
C VAL A 16 0.24 -10.35 5.17
N LYS A 17 -1.02 -10.39 5.62
CA LYS A 17 -1.42 -11.06 6.87
C LYS A 17 -0.98 -12.53 6.93
N ASP A 18 -1.08 -13.24 5.81
CA ASP A 18 -0.78 -14.68 5.72
C ASP A 18 0.67 -14.98 5.32
N LEU A 19 1.44 -13.95 4.90
CA LEU A 19 2.82 -14.10 4.43
C LEU A 19 3.71 -13.03 5.09
N PRO A 20 4.18 -13.28 6.33
CA PRO A 20 5.08 -12.38 7.02
C PRO A 20 6.34 -12.10 6.17
N GLN A 21 6.77 -10.85 6.15
CA GLN A 21 7.84 -10.27 5.31
C GLN A 21 7.47 -9.94 3.85
N LEU A 22 6.32 -10.36 3.34
CA LEU A 22 5.83 -9.88 2.04
C LEU A 22 5.08 -8.56 2.23
N ARG A 23 5.38 -7.55 1.39
CA ARG A 23 4.76 -6.22 1.44
C ARG A 23 4.39 -5.71 0.06
N PHE A 24 3.30 -4.96 -0.01
CA PHE A 24 2.85 -4.27 -1.23
C PHE A 24 2.57 -2.80 -0.93
N ILE A 25 3.03 -1.90 -1.80
CA ILE A 25 2.86 -0.44 -1.66
C ILE A 25 2.51 0.20 -3.00
N GLY A 26 1.95 1.40 -2.96
CA GLY A 26 1.62 2.16 -4.17
C GLY A 26 0.46 1.56 -4.97
N GLU A 27 0.49 1.78 -6.28
CA GLU A 27 -0.63 1.53 -7.21
C GLU A 27 -0.94 0.04 -7.42
N VAL A 28 -0.08 -0.87 -6.98
CA VAL A 28 -0.38 -2.31 -7.01
C VAL A 28 -1.53 -2.69 -6.09
N LEU A 29 -1.78 -1.90 -5.03
CA LEU A 29 -2.91 -2.06 -4.14
C LEU A 29 -4.16 -1.47 -4.79
N ASP A 30 -5.34 -2.01 -4.45
CA ASP A 30 -6.62 -1.46 -4.91
C ASP A 30 -6.96 -0.13 -4.22
N VAL A 31 -6.14 0.89 -4.47
CA VAL A 31 -6.28 2.26 -3.99
C VAL A 31 -6.04 3.18 -5.16
N THR A 32 -7.08 3.91 -5.57
CA THR A 32 -7.01 4.86 -6.68
C THR A 32 -7.36 6.26 -6.16
N GLY A 33 -6.41 7.18 -6.27
CA GLY A 33 -6.62 8.60 -6.02
C GLY A 33 -7.26 9.32 -7.22
N GLN A 34 -7.90 10.45 -6.94
CA GLN A 34 -8.40 11.35 -8.00
C GLN A 34 -7.24 11.99 -8.79
N LEU A 35 -7.55 12.55 -9.95
CA LEU A 35 -6.59 13.37 -10.70
C LEU A 35 -6.18 14.58 -9.86
N GLY A 36 -4.88 14.92 -9.86
CA GLY A 36 -4.34 16.01 -9.03
C GLY A 36 -3.25 15.59 -8.03
N GLY A 37 -2.54 14.50 -8.30
CA GLY A 37 -1.36 14.10 -7.52
C GLY A 37 -1.65 13.14 -6.35
N TYR A 38 -2.91 12.75 -6.12
CA TYR A 38 -3.27 11.83 -5.04
C TYR A 38 -2.63 10.44 -5.17
N ASN A 39 -2.47 9.93 -6.40
CA ASN A 39 -1.77 8.67 -6.63
C ASN A 39 -0.27 8.76 -6.27
N PHE A 40 0.37 9.90 -6.51
CA PHE A 40 1.75 10.11 -6.06
C PHE A 40 1.83 10.20 -4.54
N GLN A 41 0.95 10.98 -3.90
CA GLN A 41 0.89 11.06 -2.44
C GLN A 41 0.69 9.66 -1.82
N TRP A 42 -0.17 8.83 -2.42
CA TRP A 42 -0.38 7.45 -2.01
C TRP A 42 0.88 6.60 -2.12
N ALA A 43 1.58 6.66 -3.25
CA ALA A 43 2.83 5.93 -3.45
C ALA A 43 3.90 6.33 -2.41
N TRP A 44 4.03 7.63 -2.11
CA TRP A 44 5.00 8.10 -1.12
C TRP A 44 4.62 7.71 0.31
N ALA A 45 3.37 7.94 0.73
CA ALA A 45 2.92 7.65 2.08
C ALA A 45 3.00 6.15 2.40
N SER A 46 2.55 5.29 1.47
CA SER A 46 2.61 3.83 1.65
C SER A 46 4.07 3.33 1.69
N GLY A 47 4.95 3.86 0.84
CA GLY A 47 6.38 3.54 0.87
C GLY A 47 7.06 3.92 2.18
N VAL A 48 6.80 5.11 2.71
CA VAL A 48 7.37 5.56 4.00
C VAL A 48 6.88 4.67 5.15
N ALA A 49 5.58 4.40 5.23
CA ALA A 49 5.02 3.55 6.29
C ALA A 49 5.59 2.12 6.25
N CYS A 50 5.73 1.54 5.05
CA CYS A 50 6.37 0.25 4.86
C CYS A 50 7.85 0.28 5.32
N GLY A 51 8.62 1.29 4.92
CA GLY A 51 10.04 1.42 5.26
C GLY A 51 10.31 1.62 6.75
N GLN A 52 9.41 2.29 7.47
CA GLN A 52 9.50 2.48 8.92
C GLN A 52 9.12 1.24 9.74
N ALA A 53 8.46 0.26 9.10
CA ALA A 53 8.04 -1.00 9.73
C ALA A 53 9.03 -2.15 9.49
N CYS A 54 10.14 -1.89 8.78
CA CYS A 54 11.24 -2.82 8.55
C CYS A 54 12.28 -2.76 9.66
#